data_AF-A0A2V7LJ52-F1
#
_entry.id   AF-A0A2V7LJ52-F1
#
_cell.length_a   1.000
_cell.length_b   1.000
_cell.length_c   1.000
_cell.angle_alpha   90.00
_cell.angle_beta   90.00
_cell.angle_gamma   90.00
#
_symmetry.space_group_name_H-M   'P 1'
#
loop_
_entity.id
_entity.type
_entity.pdbx_description
1 polymer ?
#
loop_
_entity_poly.entity_id
_entity_poly.type
_entity_poly.pdbx_seq_one_letter_code
_entity_poly.pdbx_strand_id
1 'polypeptide(L)'
;MYARNVTMHLKPNTAGEFTQTLEKDILPLLRKRTGFADEITFVAQDGKEALAISLWDRKESAEAYARETYPEVLKGLAKVVEGTPEVASFDVSNSTFHKIAARS
;
A
#
# COMPACT_ATOMS: atom_id res chain seq x y z
N MET A 1 14.77 -5.63 -2.70
CA MET A 1 13.43 -5.04 -2.76
C MET A 1 12.50 -5.91 -1.96
N TYR A 2 11.61 -5.29 -1.20
CA TYR A 2 10.64 -5.93 -0.31
C TYR A 2 9.26 -5.34 -0.61
N ALA A 3 8.21 -6.14 -0.48
CA ALA A 3 6.84 -5.71 -0.73
C ALA A 3 5.97 -5.91 0.50
N ARG A 4 5.02 -4.98 0.70
CA ARG A 4 3.86 -5.22 1.57
C ARG A 4 2.61 -5.22 0.71
N ASN A 5 1.85 -6.30 0.81
CA ASN A 5 0.55 -6.47 0.19
C ASN A 5 -0.54 -6.22 1.24
N VAL A 6 -1.51 -5.38 0.92
CA VAL A 6 -2.59 -4.97 1.82
C VAL A 6 -3.93 -5.21 1.13
N THR A 7 -4.75 -6.07 1.71
CA THR A 7 -6.13 -6.30 1.26
C THR A 7 -7.09 -5.53 2.15
N MET A 8 -8.04 -4.83 1.55
CA MET A 8 -8.99 -3.95 2.23
C MET A 8 -10.40 -4.24 1.75
N HIS A 9 -11.34 -4.35 2.69
CA HIS A 9 -12.76 -4.29 2.38
C HIS A 9 -13.21 -2.83 2.45
N LEU A 10 -13.76 -2.31 1.36
CA LEU A 10 -14.26 -0.95 1.29
C LEU A 10 -15.69 -0.90 1.83
N LYS A 11 -16.01 0.19 2.53
CA LYS A 11 -17.39 0.47 2.91
C LYS A 11 -18.26 0.65 1.66
N PRO A 12 -19.58 0.40 1.75
CA PRO A 12 -20.48 0.58 0.62
C PRO A 12 -20.38 1.99 0.03
N ASN A 13 -20.24 2.07 -1.29
CA ASN A 13 -20.19 3.32 -2.07
C ASN A 13 -19.01 4.27 -1.76
N THR A 14 -17.93 3.80 -1.11
CA THR A 14 -16.76 4.64 -0.79
C THR A 14 -15.58 4.48 -1.75
N ALA A 15 -15.66 3.64 -2.78
CA ALA A 15 -14.55 3.40 -3.71
C ALA A 15 -13.94 4.69 -4.32
N GLY A 16 -14.78 5.66 -4.69
CA GLY A 16 -14.30 6.95 -5.20
C GLY A 16 -13.61 7.80 -4.13
N GLU A 17 -14.13 7.81 -2.90
CA GLU A 17 -13.50 8.50 -1.76
C GLU A 17 -12.19 7.84 -1.37
N PHE A 18 -12.13 6.51 -1.39
CA PHE A 18 -10.92 5.72 -1.16
C PHE A 18 -9.80 6.13 -2.12
N THR A 19 -10.06 6.18 -3.43
CA THR A 19 -9.05 6.61 -4.42
C THR A 19 -8.58 8.04 -4.14
N GLN A 20 -9.49 8.95 -3.79
CA GLN A 20 -9.11 10.34 -3.47
C GLN A 20 -8.26 10.43 -2.20
N THR A 21 -8.63 9.71 -1.13
CA THR A 21 -7.84 9.64 0.11
C THR A 21 -6.46 9.06 -0.15
N LEU A 22 -6.38 7.99 -0.96
CA LEU A 22 -5.11 7.39 -1.34
C LEU A 22 -4.21 8.41 -2.04
N GLU A 23 -4.71 9.10 -3.07
CA GLU A 23 -3.93 10.05 -3.87
C GLU A 23 -3.50 11.30 -3.10
N LYS A 24 -4.42 11.87 -2.31
CA LYS A 24 -4.21 13.18 -1.67
C LYS A 24 -3.52 13.09 -0.32
N ASP A 25 -3.78 12.02 0.43
CA ASP A 25 -3.34 11.93 1.82
C ASP A 25 -2.28 10.83 1.99
N ILE A 26 -2.53 9.64 1.46
CA ILE A 26 -1.69 8.46 1.74
C ILE A 26 -0.41 8.46 0.90
N LEU A 27 -0.50 8.58 -0.43
CA LEU A 27 0.67 8.56 -1.32
C LEU A 27 1.73 9.62 -0.97
N PRO A 28 1.37 10.87 -0.62
CA PRO A 28 2.35 11.85 -0.16
C PRO A 28 3.06 11.46 1.15
N LEU A 29 2.39 10.74 2.06
CA LEU A 29 3.01 10.23 3.28
C LEU A 29 4.01 9.10 2.97
N LEU A 30 3.64 8.17 2.09
CA LEU A 30 4.51 7.05 1.68
C LEU A 30 5.77 7.57 0.97
N ARG A 31 5.62 8.50 0.02
CA ARG A 31 6.73 9.10 -0.74
C ARG A 31 7.79 9.81 0.10
N LYS A 32 7.44 10.23 1.32
CA LYS A 32 8.38 10.85 2.27
C LYS A 32 9.23 9.84 3.04
N ARG A 33 8.88 8.55 2.99
CA ARG A 33 9.55 7.52 3.79
C ARG A 33 10.79 7.01 3.07
N THR A 34 11.88 6.92 3.83
CA THR A 34 13.13 6.35 3.35
C THR A 34 12.89 4.95 2.82
N GLY A 35 13.38 4.69 1.61
CA GLY A 35 13.29 3.38 0.99
C GLY A 35 11.96 3.04 0.33
N PHE A 36 10.94 3.91 0.40
CA PHE A 36 9.74 3.75 -0.41
C PHE A 36 10.11 3.84 -1.91
N ALA A 37 9.67 2.86 -2.69
CA ALA A 37 10.00 2.75 -4.10
C ALA A 37 8.79 2.99 -5.01
N ASP A 38 7.66 2.31 -4.74
CA ASP A 38 6.41 2.57 -5.46
C ASP A 38 5.18 1.99 -4.72
N GLU A 39 3.99 2.32 -5.21
CA GLU A 39 2.70 1.81 -4.78
C GLU A 39 1.84 1.44 -6.00
N ILE A 40 1.27 0.24 -5.99
CA ILE A 40 0.27 -0.19 -6.99
C ILE A 40 -1.02 -0.50 -6.24
N THR A 41 -2.10 0.20 -6.57
CA THR A 41 -3.40 -0.03 -5.95
C THR A 41 -4.45 -0.43 -6.99
N PHE A 42 -5.23 -1.44 -6.64
CA PHE A 42 -6.35 -1.97 -7.40
C PHE A 42 -7.63 -1.75 -6.60
N VAL A 43 -8.71 -1.44 -7.30
CA VAL A 43 -10.07 -1.46 -6.75
C VAL A 43 -10.85 -2.48 -7.56
N ALA A 44 -11.54 -3.40 -6.88
CA ALA A 44 -12.38 -4.40 -7.51
C ALA A 44 -13.50 -3.72 -8.32
N GLN A 45 -13.94 -4.37 -9.40
CA GLN A 45 -14.97 -3.79 -10.29
C GLN A 45 -16.29 -3.50 -9.58
N ASP A 46 -16.62 -4.25 -8.53
CA ASP A 46 -17.82 -4.04 -7.71
C ASP A 46 -17.63 -2.98 -6.61
N GLY A 47 -16.42 -2.42 -6.48
CA GLY A 47 -16.07 -1.37 -5.54
C GLY A 47 -16.03 -1.80 -4.07
N LYS A 48 -16.04 -3.11 -3.78
CA LYS A 48 -16.09 -3.63 -2.40
C LYS A 48 -14.75 -4.00 -1.82
N GLU A 49 -13.75 -4.20 -2.68
CA GLU A 49 -12.41 -4.59 -2.25
C GLU A 49 -11.37 -3.71 -2.92
N ALA A 50 -10.27 -3.47 -2.19
CA ALA A 50 -9.08 -2.86 -2.73
C ALA A 50 -7.85 -3.67 -2.32
N LEU A 51 -6.88 -3.74 -3.23
CA LEU A 51 -5.58 -4.37 -3.02
C LEU A 51 -4.49 -3.33 -3.24
N ALA A 52 -3.60 -3.18 -2.29
CA ALA A 52 -2.50 -2.22 -2.34
C ALA A 52 -1.16 -2.94 -2.17
N ILE A 53 -0.23 -2.72 -3.08
CA ILE A 53 1.12 -3.28 -3.05
C ILE A 53 2.12 -2.13 -2.96
N SER A 54 2.75 -2.00 -1.81
CA SER A 54 3.86 -1.06 -1.59
C SER A 54 5.20 -1.78 -1.80
N LEU A 55 6.10 -1.15 -2.56
CA LEU A 55 7.45 -1.62 -2.83
C LEU A 55 8.48 -0.79 -2.06
N TRP A 56 9.47 -1.47 -1.51
CA TRP A 56 10.51 -0.90 -0.66
C TRP A 56 11.88 -1.39 -1.09
N ASP A 57 12.91 -0.56 -0.99
CA ASP A 57 14.30 -0.91 -1.32
C ASP A 57 14.78 -2.16 -0.54
N ARG A 58 14.47 -2.21 0.76
CA ARG A 58 14.83 -3.29 1.70
C ARG A 58 13.78 -3.47 2.79
N LYS A 59 13.87 -4.61 3.48
CA LYS A 59 12.93 -5.01 4.54
C LYS A 59 12.90 -4.03 5.71
N GLU A 60 14.06 -3.52 6.13
CA GLU A 60 14.16 -2.63 7.29
C GLU A 60 13.40 -1.31 7.07
N SER A 61 13.43 -0.78 5.84
CA SER A 61 12.67 0.41 5.44
C SER A 61 11.16 0.16 5.55
N ALA A 62 10.69 -0.99 5.05
CA ALA A 62 9.28 -1.38 5.11
C ALA A 62 8.80 -1.60 6.57
N GLU A 63 9.62 -2.19 7.42
CA GLU A 63 9.32 -2.40 8.83
C GLU A 63 9.31 -1.11 9.63
N ALA A 64 10.22 -0.17 9.36
CA ALA A 64 10.19 1.16 9.95
C ALA A 64 8.90 1.90 9.58
N TYR A 65 8.52 1.88 8.30
CA TYR A 65 7.23 2.40 7.84
C TYR A 65 6.05 1.73 8.56
N ALA A 66 6.06 0.41 8.70
CA ALA A 66 5.00 -0.35 9.36
C ALA A 66 4.80 0.06 10.83
N ARG A 67 5.89 0.38 11.55
CA ARG A 67 5.80 0.82 12.95
C ARG A 67 5.43 2.29 13.08
N GLU A 68 6.02 3.16 12.27
CA GLU A 68 6.00 4.60 12.52
C GLU A 68 4.90 5.34 11.75
N THR A 69 4.50 4.83 10.59
CA THR A 69 3.64 5.56 9.64
C THR A 69 2.34 4.85 9.33
N TYR A 70 2.38 3.52 9.25
CA TYR A 70 1.20 2.74 8.92
C TYR A 70 0.00 2.99 9.86
N PRO A 71 0.18 3.27 11.17
CA PRO A 71 -0.95 3.69 12.03
C PRO A 71 -1.63 4.99 11.56
N GLU A 72 -0.91 5.94 10.99
CA GLU A 72 -1.48 7.17 10.42
C GLU A 72 -2.24 6.88 9.13
N VAL A 73 -1.71 5.97 8.30
CA VAL A 73 -2.41 5.49 7.09
C VAL A 73 -3.74 4.83 7.44
N LEU A 74 -3.75 3.95 8.45
CA LEU A 74 -4.99 3.32 8.93
C LEU A 74 -6.01 4.35 9.42
N LYS A 75 -5.57 5.43 10.08
CA LYS A 75 -6.46 6.52 10.50
C LYS A 75 -7.07 7.26 9.31
N GLY A 76 -6.28 7.53 8.26
CA GLY A 76 -6.77 8.14 7.03
C GLY A 76 -7.81 7.27 6.32
N LEU A 77 -7.61 5.95 6.32
CA LEU A 77 -8.50 4.99 5.66
C LEU A 77 -9.73 4.61 6.49
N ALA A 78 -9.77 4.91 7.80
CA ALA A 78 -10.84 4.48 8.70
C ALA A 78 -12.26 4.91 8.28
N LYS A 79 -12.38 5.99 7.50
CA LYS A 79 -13.68 6.45 6.97
C LYS A 79 -14.18 5.60 5.81
N VAL A 80 -13.28 5.01 5.02
CA VAL A 80 -13.59 4.36 3.73
C VAL A 80 -13.38 2.85 3.73
N VAL A 81 -12.62 2.30 4.69
CA VAL A 81 -12.33 0.86 4.85
C VAL A 81 -13.10 0.28 6.04
N GLU A 82 -13.57 -0.95 5.88
CA GLU A 82 -14.17 -1.78 6.93
C GLU A 82 -13.12 -2.58 7.67
N GLY A 83 -13.26 -2.66 9.00
CA GLY A 83 -12.41 -3.50 9.84
C GLY A 83 -10.93 -3.11 9.76
N THR A 84 -10.07 -4.10 9.96
CA THR A 84 -8.61 -3.95 9.87
C THR A 84 -8.12 -4.56 8.56
N PRO A 85 -7.36 -3.83 7.73
CA PRO A 85 -6.76 -4.40 6.53
C PRO A 85 -5.88 -5.60 6.82
N GLU A 86 -5.90 -6.58 5.93
CA GLU A 86 -5.00 -7.73 6.00
C GLU A 86 -3.66 -7.38 5.37
N VAL A 87 -2.56 -7.73 6.03
CA VAL A 87 -1.21 -7.39 5.58
C VAL A 87 -0.38 -8.66 5.41
N ALA A 88 0.20 -8.83 4.24
CA ALA A 88 1.24 -9.81 3.97
C ALA A 88 2.51 -9.12 3.48
N SER A 89 3.68 -9.73 3.68
CA SER A 89 4.96 -9.18 3.26
C SER A 89 5.80 -10.22 2.53
N PHE A 90 6.55 -9.78 1.52
CA PHE A 90 7.24 -10.67 0.60
C PHE A 90 8.58 -10.10 0.14
N ASP A 91 9.55 -10.98 -0.08
CA ASP A 91 10.71 -10.65 -0.90
C ASP A 91 10.29 -10.61 -2.38
N VAL A 92 10.61 -9.51 -3.06
CA VAL A 92 10.23 -9.36 -4.47
C VAL A 92 11.22 -10.13 -5.34
N SER A 93 10.73 -11.16 -6.04
CA SER A 93 11.55 -12.00 -6.90
C SER A 93 11.79 -11.40 -8.29
N ASN A 94 10.76 -10.80 -8.90
CA ASN A 94 10.84 -10.13 -10.20
C ASN A 94 9.75 -9.05 -10.36
N SER A 95 9.96 -8.12 -11.28
CA SER A 95 8.95 -7.17 -11.76
C SER A 95 9.32 -6.75 -13.18
N THR A 96 8.32 -6.68 -14.06
CA THR A 96 8.50 -6.22 -15.46
C THR A 96 8.17 -4.75 -15.63
N PHE A 97 7.39 -4.17 -14.72
CA PHE A 97 7.06 -2.74 -14.69
C PHE A 97 8.18 -1.91 -14.04
N HIS A 98 8.70 -2.39 -12.91
CA HIS A 98 9.89 -1.83 -12.30
C HIS A 98 11.10 -2.62 -12.74
N LYS A 99 12.14 -1.94 -13.23
CA LYS A 99 13.44 -2.57 -13.49
C LYS A 99 14.10 -2.97 -12.17
N ILE A 100 13.69 -4.12 -11.63
CA ILE A 100 14.45 -4.82 -10.62
C ILE A 100 15.64 -5.39 -11.38
N ALA A 101 16.85 -4.87 -11.11
CA ALA A 101 18.04 -5.50 -11.64
C ALA A 101 17.99 -6.97 -11.23
N ALA A 102 17.93 -7.87 -12.22
CA ALA A 102 18.01 -9.29 -11.98
C ALA A 102 19.26 -9.52 -11.13
N ARG A 103 19.14 -10.23 -10.00
CA ARG A 103 20.32 -10.73 -9.30
C ARG A 103 21.00 -11.70 -10.28
N SER A 104 22.09 -11.25 -10.89
CA SER A 104 23.04 -12.09 -11.62
C SER A 104 23.75 -13.04 -10.67
#